data_AF-A0AAJ1LCX6-F1
#
_entry.id   AF-A0AAJ1LCX6-F1
#
_cell.length_a   1.000
_cell.length_b   1.000
_cell.length_c   1.000
_cell.angle_alpha   90.00
_cell.angle_beta   90.00
_cell.angle_gamma   90.00
#
_symmetry.space_group_name_H-M   'P 1'
#
loop_
_entity.id
_entity.type
_entity.pdbx_description
1 polymer ?
#
loop_
_entity_poly.entity_id
_entity_poly.type
_entity_poly.pdbx_seq_one_letter_code
_entity_poly.pdbx_strand_id
1 'polypeptide(L)'
;MQNITVKRLIKLFIVFLIIIIVGITVFESIENNNIESVESKAPQNFPSTSLKEVFLNLEQKKSYDEEIISNVCRFIDNRYDASDFKTISLLRFIYSPHYALTEKNKKEIELTLLNFKYWMSDGSNDSMCYWSENHQILFSVSEYLAGQMFSDKIFTQTGFTGKQHKQRAKKRILIWLEQRWNYGFSEWYSNQYYVEDIAALAN
;
A
#
# COMPACT_ATOMS: atom_id res chain seq x y z
N MET A 1 -42.69 -33.36 40.07
CA MET A 1 -41.21 -33.32 40.24
C MET A 1 -40.45 -33.11 38.93
N GLN A 2 -40.81 -33.76 37.81
CA GLN A 2 -40.08 -33.74 36.53
C GLN A 2 -39.87 -32.31 35.93
N ASN A 3 -40.86 -31.43 36.00
CA ASN A 3 -40.77 -30.04 35.49
C ASN A 3 -39.78 -29.14 36.24
N ILE A 4 -39.50 -29.43 37.52
CA ILE A 4 -38.56 -28.63 38.33
C ILE A 4 -37.12 -28.94 37.90
N THR A 5 -36.83 -30.20 37.57
CA THR A 5 -35.52 -30.66 37.09
C THR A 5 -35.18 -30.08 35.71
N VAL A 6 -36.14 -30.05 34.79
CA VAL A 6 -35.95 -29.45 33.45
C VAL A 6 -35.67 -27.95 33.54
N LYS A 7 -36.44 -27.20 34.34
CA LYS A 7 -36.18 -25.76 34.55
C LYS A 7 -34.81 -25.48 35.16
N ARG A 8 -34.32 -26.36 36.05
CA ARG A 8 -32.98 -26.25 36.63
C ARG A 8 -31.88 -26.53 35.61
N LEU A 9 -32.05 -27.55 34.76
CA LEU A 9 -31.11 -27.87 33.67
C LEU A 9 -31.03 -26.73 32.65
N ILE A 10 -32.16 -26.15 32.27
CA ILE A 10 -32.20 -24.98 31.37
C ILE A 10 -31.43 -23.80 31.98
N LYS A 11 -31.63 -23.48 33.26
CA LYS A 11 -30.88 -22.41 33.93
C LYS A 11 -29.38 -22.68 33.95
N LEU A 12 -28.95 -23.91 34.26
CA LEU A 12 -27.54 -24.29 34.26
C LEU A 12 -26.93 -24.20 32.85
N PHE A 13 -27.68 -24.63 31.82
CA PHE A 13 -27.26 -24.52 30.44
C PHE A 13 -27.11 -23.06 30.00
N ILE A 14 -28.05 -22.18 30.36
CA ILE A 14 -27.95 -20.73 30.08
C ILE A 14 -26.74 -20.12 30.78
N VAL A 15 -26.50 -20.45 32.06
CA VAL A 15 -25.32 -19.97 32.80
C VAL A 15 -24.03 -20.46 32.15
N PHE A 16 -23.97 -21.72 31.75
CA PHE A 16 -22.82 -22.28 31.04
C PHE A 16 -22.57 -21.55 29.71
N LEU A 17 -23.62 -21.26 28.94
CA LEU A 17 -23.52 -20.52 27.69
C LEU A 17 -23.04 -19.07 27.91
N ILE A 18 -23.51 -18.40 28.97
CA ILE A 18 -23.02 -17.07 29.35
C ILE A 18 -21.54 -17.12 29.72
N ILE A 19 -21.10 -18.12 30.50
CA ILE A 19 -19.69 -18.28 30.88
C ILE A 19 -18.82 -18.48 29.63
N ILE A 20 -19.28 -19.28 28.66
CA ILE A 20 -18.57 -19.46 27.39
C ILE A 20 -18.47 -18.14 26.63
N ILE A 21 -19.58 -17.40 26.45
CA ILE A 21 -19.58 -16.14 25.72
C ILE A 21 -18.64 -15.13 26.39
N VAL A 22 -18.77 -14.95 27.70
CA VAL A 22 -17.90 -14.04 28.47
C VAL A 22 -16.44 -14.48 28.36
N GLY A 23 -16.16 -15.78 28.48
CA GLY A 23 -14.82 -16.33 28.33
C GLY A 23 -14.21 -16.05 26.96
N ILE A 24 -14.97 -16.25 25.87
CA ILE A 24 -14.54 -15.95 24.50
C ILE A 24 -14.30 -14.44 24.34
N THR A 25 -15.23 -13.60 24.78
CA THR A 25 -15.09 -12.14 24.66
C THR A 25 -13.90 -11.61 25.45
N VAL A 26 -13.66 -12.12 26.67
CA VAL A 26 -12.49 -11.73 27.47
C VAL A 26 -11.21 -12.20 26.80
N PHE A 27 -11.17 -13.44 26.30
CA PHE A 27 -10.04 -13.98 25.56
C PHE A 27 -9.72 -13.14 24.31
N GLU A 28 -10.71 -12.88 23.45
CA GLU A 28 -10.56 -12.05 22.26
C GLU A 28 -10.16 -10.62 22.62
N SER A 29 -10.70 -10.04 23.70
CA SER A 29 -10.30 -8.71 24.14
C SER A 29 -8.84 -8.67 24.61
N ILE A 30 -8.35 -9.70 25.29
CA ILE A 30 -6.95 -9.77 25.71
C ILE A 30 -6.05 -9.89 24.47
N GLU A 31 -6.36 -10.81 23.57
CA GLU A 31 -5.62 -11.01 22.32
C GLU A 31 -5.58 -9.72 21.48
N ASN A 32 -6.73 -9.08 21.25
CA ASN A 32 -6.82 -7.86 20.46
C ASN A 32 -6.08 -6.67 21.09
N ASN A 33 -6.12 -6.54 22.42
CA ASN A 33 -5.39 -5.47 23.12
C ASN A 33 -3.87 -5.67 23.12
N ASN A 34 -3.40 -6.89 22.86
CA ASN A 34 -1.97 -7.19 22.73
C ASN A 34 -1.43 -6.92 21.31
N ILE A 35 -2.29 -6.59 20.33
CA ILE A 35 -1.87 -6.25 18.98
C ILE A 35 -1.45 -4.79 18.93
N GLU A 36 -0.16 -4.55 18.70
CA GLU A 36 0.34 -3.20 18.43
C GLU A 36 -0.23 -2.67 17.10
N SER A 37 -0.93 -1.55 17.16
CA SER A 37 -1.46 -0.89 15.96
C SER A 37 -0.33 -0.24 15.18
N VAL A 38 -0.23 -0.53 13.88
CA VAL A 38 0.67 0.17 12.98
C VAL A 38 -0.03 1.41 12.43
N GLU A 39 0.60 2.57 12.52
CA GLU A 39 0.02 3.83 12.04
C GLU A 39 -0.24 3.78 10.54
N SER A 40 -1.47 4.08 10.13
CA SER A 40 -1.84 4.14 8.71
C SER A 40 -1.67 5.53 8.10
N LYS A 41 -1.68 6.58 8.92
CA LYS A 41 -1.67 7.97 8.44
C LYS A 41 -0.48 8.71 9.00
N ALA A 42 0.09 9.57 8.18
CA ALA A 42 1.08 10.53 8.62
C ALA A 42 0.50 11.46 9.72
N PRO A 43 1.34 11.94 10.66
CA PRO A 43 0.89 12.85 11.71
C PRO A 43 0.35 14.16 11.12
N GLN A 44 -0.49 14.88 11.88
CA GLN A 44 -1.17 16.09 11.39
C GLN A 44 -0.21 17.20 10.92
N ASN A 45 1.00 17.26 11.50
CA ASN A 45 2.05 18.21 11.14
C ASN A 45 3.01 17.67 10.08
N PHE A 46 2.69 16.56 9.39
CA PHE A 46 3.52 16.04 8.32
C PHE A 46 3.58 17.06 7.17
N PRO A 47 4.77 17.35 6.64
CA PRO A 47 4.94 18.36 5.60
C PRO A 47 4.24 17.96 4.30
N SER A 48 4.01 18.94 3.42
CA SER A 48 3.30 18.71 2.16
C SER A 48 3.96 17.62 1.32
N THR A 49 3.14 16.67 0.86
CA THR A 49 3.52 15.60 -0.07
C THR A 49 2.86 15.76 -1.43
N SER A 50 2.35 16.95 -1.74
CA SER A 50 1.67 17.22 -3.01
C SER A 50 2.68 17.42 -4.12
N LEU A 51 2.76 16.46 -5.06
CA LEU A 51 3.68 16.53 -6.21
C LEU A 51 3.20 17.45 -7.33
N LYS A 52 2.00 18.05 -7.22
CA LYS A 52 1.39 18.84 -8.30
C LYS A 52 2.25 20.02 -8.74
N GLU A 53 2.78 20.79 -7.78
CA GLU A 53 3.63 21.94 -8.07
C GLU A 53 5.00 21.53 -8.62
N VAL A 54 5.56 20.44 -8.10
CA VAL A 54 6.81 19.86 -8.62
C VAL A 54 6.63 19.45 -10.08
N PHE A 55 5.56 18.71 -10.38
CA PHE A 55 5.23 18.30 -11.75
C PHE A 55 5.07 19.52 -12.67
N LEU A 56 4.26 20.51 -12.28
CA LEU A 56 4.03 21.72 -13.07
C LEU A 56 5.33 22.49 -13.36
N ASN A 57 6.18 22.65 -12.35
CA ASN A 57 7.45 23.36 -12.50
C ASN A 57 8.43 22.60 -13.39
N LEU A 58 8.52 21.27 -13.24
CA LEU A 58 9.35 20.43 -14.09
C LEU A 58 8.91 20.48 -15.55
N GLU A 59 7.60 20.40 -15.83
CA GLU A 59 7.03 20.56 -17.18
C GLU A 59 7.36 21.92 -17.80
N GLN A 60 7.28 22.98 -17.00
CA GLN A 60 7.59 24.35 -17.43
C GLN A 60 9.09 24.66 -17.42
N LYS A 61 9.96 23.68 -17.11
CA LYS A 61 11.41 23.85 -16.97
C LYS A 61 11.80 24.94 -15.98
N LYS A 62 11.05 25.07 -14.89
CA LYS A 62 11.29 25.99 -13.76
C LYS A 62 11.92 25.24 -12.59
N SER A 63 12.49 25.98 -11.64
CA SER A 63 12.90 25.42 -10.35
C SER A 63 11.68 24.93 -9.58
N TYR A 64 11.87 23.87 -8.80
CA TYR A 64 10.87 23.29 -7.90
C TYR A 64 11.45 23.20 -6.49
N ASP A 65 10.58 23.03 -5.50
CA ASP A 65 11.02 22.79 -4.12
C ASP A 65 11.44 21.32 -3.96
N GLU A 66 12.75 21.10 -3.83
CA GLU A 66 13.34 19.76 -3.64
C GLU A 66 12.87 19.10 -2.33
N GLU A 67 12.47 19.88 -1.32
CA GLU A 67 12.03 19.33 -0.03
C GLU A 67 10.70 18.59 -0.17
N ILE A 68 9.86 18.95 -1.15
CA ILE A 68 8.63 18.20 -1.44
C ILE A 68 8.96 16.77 -1.86
N ILE A 69 10.00 16.56 -2.67
CA ILE A 69 10.44 15.20 -3.03
C ILE A 69 10.93 14.46 -1.78
N SER A 70 11.71 15.11 -0.91
CA SER A 70 12.19 14.51 0.35
C SER A 70 11.02 14.10 1.25
N ASN A 71 9.99 14.94 1.36
CA ASN A 71 8.80 14.69 2.17
C ASN A 71 7.98 13.51 1.61
N VAL A 72 7.86 13.41 0.29
CA VAL A 72 7.20 12.29 -0.37
C VAL A 72 7.98 10.99 -0.13
N CYS A 73 9.31 11.00 -0.27
CA CYS A 73 10.15 9.85 0.02
C CYS A 73 9.98 9.39 1.47
N ARG A 74 10.02 10.34 2.43
CA ARG A 74 9.76 10.08 3.84
C ARG A 74 8.36 9.50 4.08
N PHE A 75 7.33 9.97 3.38
CA PHE A 75 5.97 9.42 3.50
C PHE A 75 5.94 7.94 3.09
N ILE A 76 6.58 7.62 1.96
CA ILE A 76 6.66 6.26 1.41
C ILE A 76 7.50 5.34 2.31
N ASP A 77 8.63 5.83 2.81
CA ASP A 77 9.53 5.06 3.68
C ASP A 77 8.88 4.69 5.02
N ASN A 78 7.94 5.51 5.49
CA ASN A 78 7.12 5.21 6.68
C ASN A 78 5.90 4.32 6.37
N ARG A 79 5.68 3.93 5.11
CA ARG A 79 4.59 3.03 4.68
C ARG A 79 3.20 3.49 5.15
N TYR A 80 2.97 4.80 5.11
CA TYR A 80 1.62 5.33 5.30
C TYR A 80 0.72 4.89 4.15
N ASP A 81 -0.57 4.76 4.43
CA ASP A 81 -1.58 4.38 3.45
C ASP A 81 -1.60 5.34 2.25
N ALA A 82 -1.88 4.82 1.06
CA ALA A 82 -1.74 5.51 -0.23
C ALA A 82 -0.31 6.01 -0.56
N SER A 83 0.72 5.27 -0.14
CA SER A 83 2.11 5.50 -0.58
C SER A 83 2.34 5.11 -2.05
N ASP A 84 1.59 4.14 -2.57
CA ASP A 84 1.62 3.70 -3.96
C ASP A 84 1.18 4.81 -4.94
N PHE A 85 0.23 5.67 -4.55
CA PHE A 85 -0.20 6.85 -5.35
C PHE A 85 0.96 7.83 -5.57
N LYS A 86 1.86 7.92 -4.60
CA LYS A 86 3.06 8.76 -4.68
C LYS A 86 4.20 8.03 -5.40
N THR A 87 4.33 6.73 -5.15
CA THR A 87 5.36 5.87 -5.75
C THR A 87 5.27 5.87 -7.27
N ILE A 88 4.06 5.75 -7.83
CA ILE A 88 3.85 5.76 -9.28
C ILE A 88 4.26 7.11 -9.90
N SER A 89 4.06 8.22 -9.17
CA SER A 89 4.47 9.57 -9.59
C SER A 89 5.99 9.75 -9.54
N LEU A 90 6.67 9.26 -8.49
CA LEU A 90 8.13 9.27 -8.42
C LEU A 90 8.76 8.46 -9.56
N LEU A 91 8.18 7.31 -9.88
CA LEU A 91 8.60 6.49 -11.02
C LEU A 91 8.46 7.26 -12.34
N ARG A 92 7.34 7.96 -12.55
CA ARG A 92 7.20 8.83 -13.73
C ARG A 92 8.32 9.85 -13.79
N PHE A 93 8.68 10.49 -12.68
CA PHE A 93 9.73 11.51 -12.70
C PHE A 93 11.09 10.93 -13.09
N ILE A 94 11.50 9.82 -12.48
CA ILE A 94 12.82 9.23 -12.72
C ILE A 94 12.94 8.57 -14.11
N TYR A 95 11.82 8.12 -14.69
CA TYR A 95 11.76 7.62 -16.07
C TYR A 95 11.75 8.72 -17.13
N SER A 96 11.48 9.97 -16.76
CA SER A 96 11.37 11.11 -17.68
C SER A 96 12.69 11.89 -17.76
N PRO A 97 13.57 11.61 -18.73
CA PRO A 97 14.89 12.25 -18.80
C PRO A 97 14.85 13.76 -19.06
N HIS A 98 13.70 14.29 -19.49
CA HIS A 98 13.51 15.72 -19.72
C HIS A 98 13.23 16.50 -18.43
N TYR A 99 12.83 15.83 -17.33
CA TYR A 99 12.69 16.48 -16.05
C TYR A 99 14.07 16.67 -15.40
N ALA A 100 14.39 17.92 -15.11
CA ALA A 100 15.66 18.32 -14.49
C ALA A 100 15.67 18.03 -12.98
N LEU A 101 15.50 16.76 -12.59
CA LEU A 101 15.68 16.34 -11.20
C LEU A 101 17.15 16.49 -10.77
N THR A 102 17.38 16.95 -9.54
CA THR A 102 18.72 17.00 -8.98
C THR A 102 19.24 15.59 -8.71
N GLU A 103 20.57 15.40 -8.74
CA GLU A 103 21.17 14.09 -8.41
C GLU A 103 20.83 13.64 -6.98
N LYS A 104 20.67 14.61 -6.06
CA LYS A 104 20.17 14.35 -4.70
C LYS A 104 18.79 13.70 -4.75
N ASN A 105 17.82 14.32 -5.41
CA ASN A 105 16.46 13.78 -5.48
C ASN A 105 16.39 12.45 -6.24
N LYS A 106 17.15 12.28 -7.33
CA LYS A 106 17.23 10.98 -8.02
C LYS A 106 17.72 9.87 -7.07
N LYS A 107 18.73 10.19 -6.25
CA LYS A 107 19.30 9.20 -5.32
C LYS A 107 18.33 8.86 -4.19
N GLU A 108 17.64 9.85 -3.65
CA GLU A 108 16.62 9.66 -2.63
C GLU A 108 15.47 8.79 -3.14
N ILE A 109 14.96 9.09 -4.34
CA ILE A 109 13.94 8.28 -5.03
C ILE A 109 14.43 6.83 -5.24
N GLU A 110 15.66 6.61 -5.72
CA GLU A 110 16.22 5.26 -5.88
C GLU A 110 16.20 4.50 -4.55
N LEU A 111 16.66 5.10 -3.46
CA LEU A 111 16.71 4.45 -2.15
C LEU A 111 15.31 4.11 -1.63
N THR A 112 14.37 5.04 -1.73
CA THR A 112 12.97 4.81 -1.36
C THR A 112 12.36 3.68 -2.18
N LEU A 113 12.56 3.65 -3.51
CA LEU A 113 12.03 2.58 -4.37
C LEU A 113 12.66 1.21 -4.05
N LEU A 114 13.96 1.14 -3.80
CA LEU A 114 14.61 -0.12 -3.40
C LEU A 114 14.17 -0.63 -2.03
N ASN A 115 13.70 0.27 -1.16
CA ASN A 115 13.21 -0.05 0.18
C ASN A 115 11.68 -0.21 0.27
N PHE A 116 10.95 0.12 -0.79
CA PHE A 116 9.50 0.11 -0.77
C PHE A 116 8.93 -1.30 -0.70
N LYS A 117 7.81 -1.45 0.00
CA LYS A 117 7.08 -2.71 0.14
C LYS A 117 6.04 -2.80 -0.98
N TYR A 118 6.31 -3.65 -1.97
CA TYR A 118 5.47 -3.75 -3.18
C TYR A 118 4.31 -4.74 -3.06
N TRP A 119 4.31 -5.60 -2.04
CA TRP A 119 3.22 -6.55 -1.83
C TRP A 119 3.01 -6.84 -0.35
N MET A 120 1.79 -7.17 0.05
CA MET A 120 1.40 -7.37 1.45
C MET A 120 2.26 -8.41 2.20
N SER A 121 2.76 -9.42 1.50
CA SER A 121 3.59 -10.50 2.08
C SER A 121 5.07 -10.15 2.21
N ASP A 122 5.49 -8.97 1.74
CA ASP A 122 6.91 -8.58 1.72
C ASP A 122 7.34 -7.96 3.05
N GLY A 123 8.48 -8.37 3.59
CA GLY A 123 9.16 -7.70 4.69
C GLY A 123 8.30 -7.39 5.93
N SER A 124 8.41 -6.15 6.41
CA SER A 124 7.81 -5.67 7.65
C SER A 124 6.28 -5.50 7.59
N ASN A 125 5.65 -5.47 8.76
CA ASN A 125 4.25 -5.06 8.91
C ASN A 125 4.05 -3.58 8.55
N ASP A 126 2.86 -3.24 8.08
CA ASP A 126 2.39 -1.90 7.74
C ASP A 126 0.85 -1.89 7.68
N SER A 127 0.27 -0.71 7.47
CA SER A 127 -1.18 -0.52 7.38
C SER A 127 -1.65 -0.02 6.00
N MET A 128 -0.85 -0.22 4.94
CA MET A 128 -1.24 0.16 3.58
C MET A 128 -2.34 -0.76 3.03
N CYS A 129 -3.26 -0.20 2.25
CA CYS A 129 -4.23 -0.98 1.51
C CYS A 129 -3.60 -1.60 0.26
N TYR A 130 -3.63 -2.93 0.13
CA TYR A 130 -3.10 -3.64 -1.06
C TYR A 130 -4.18 -4.30 -1.92
N TRP A 131 -5.43 -4.32 -1.44
CA TRP A 131 -6.45 -5.24 -1.94
C TRP A 131 -7.48 -4.58 -2.86
N SER A 132 -7.64 -3.26 -2.82
CA SER A 132 -8.59 -2.58 -3.72
C SER A 132 -8.07 -2.58 -5.17
N GLU A 133 -8.95 -2.30 -6.13
CA GLU A 133 -8.64 -2.43 -7.56
C GLU A 133 -7.48 -1.52 -7.99
N ASN A 134 -7.53 -0.24 -7.61
CA ASN A 134 -6.46 0.71 -7.92
C ASN A 134 -5.13 0.33 -7.26
N HIS A 135 -5.15 -0.07 -5.98
CA HIS A 135 -3.93 -0.43 -5.26
C HIS A 135 -3.25 -1.63 -5.89
N GLN A 136 -4.02 -2.66 -6.28
CA GLN A 136 -3.46 -3.86 -6.92
C GLN A 136 -2.65 -3.52 -8.18
N ILE A 137 -3.16 -2.64 -9.04
CA ILE A 137 -2.45 -2.26 -10.27
C ILE A 137 -1.32 -1.27 -9.99
N LEU A 138 -1.50 -0.30 -9.08
CA LEU A 138 -0.49 0.68 -8.71
C LEU A 138 0.75 0.02 -8.11
N PHE A 139 0.58 -0.87 -7.13
CA PHE A 139 1.70 -1.62 -6.53
C PHE A 139 2.38 -2.51 -7.57
N SER A 140 1.60 -3.19 -8.42
CA SER A 140 2.15 -4.12 -9.40
C SER A 140 2.91 -3.41 -10.51
N VAL A 141 2.37 -2.32 -11.07
CA VAL A 141 3.10 -1.51 -12.06
C VAL A 141 4.32 -0.85 -11.42
N SER A 142 4.19 -0.31 -10.21
CA SER A 142 5.33 0.29 -9.51
C SER A 142 6.46 -0.72 -9.30
N GLU A 143 6.15 -1.96 -8.90
CA GLU A 143 7.14 -3.03 -8.76
C GLU A 143 7.77 -3.40 -10.10
N TYR A 144 6.97 -3.46 -11.16
CA TYR A 144 7.46 -3.80 -12.50
C TYR A 144 8.46 -2.75 -13.01
N LEU A 145 8.13 -1.47 -12.87
CA LEU A 145 8.95 -0.36 -13.32
C LEU A 145 10.21 -0.21 -12.46
N ALA A 146 10.09 -0.25 -11.14
CA ALA A 146 11.26 -0.22 -10.26
C ALA A 146 12.19 -1.41 -10.53
N GLY A 147 11.64 -2.62 -10.67
CA GLY A 147 12.40 -3.82 -11.01
C GLY A 147 13.05 -3.73 -12.40
N GLN A 148 12.42 -3.07 -13.36
CA GLN A 148 12.99 -2.81 -14.67
C GLN A 148 14.16 -1.83 -14.61
N MET A 149 13.98 -0.68 -13.96
CA MET A 149 15.00 0.36 -13.82
C MET A 149 16.23 -0.14 -13.07
N PHE A 150 16.01 -0.85 -11.96
CA PHE A 150 17.07 -1.33 -11.07
C PHE A 150 17.28 -2.84 -11.19
N SER A 151 17.35 -3.34 -12.43
CA SER A 151 17.35 -4.76 -12.79
C SER A 151 18.28 -5.66 -11.96
N ASP A 152 19.48 -5.18 -11.64
CA ASP A 152 20.51 -5.94 -10.92
C ASP A 152 20.66 -5.54 -9.44
N LYS A 153 19.89 -4.56 -8.96
CA LYS A 153 19.90 -4.15 -7.55
C LYS A 153 19.05 -5.09 -6.70
N ILE A 154 19.39 -5.17 -5.41
CA ILE A 154 18.62 -5.92 -4.41
C ILE A 154 17.65 -4.98 -3.71
N PHE A 155 16.40 -5.42 -3.62
CA PHE A 155 15.33 -4.73 -2.89
C PHE A 155 15.31 -5.25 -1.44
N THR A 156 15.28 -4.34 -0.47
CA THR A 156 15.54 -4.69 0.94
C THR A 156 14.40 -5.48 1.58
N GLN A 157 13.15 -5.23 1.18
CA GLN A 157 11.98 -5.88 1.76
C GLN A 157 11.86 -7.36 1.41
N THR A 158 12.49 -7.80 0.33
CA THR A 158 12.35 -9.16 -0.20
C THR A 158 13.69 -9.90 -0.35
N GLY A 159 14.79 -9.18 -0.48
CA GLY A 159 16.08 -9.72 -0.90
C GLY A 159 16.13 -10.10 -2.39
N PHE A 160 15.10 -9.78 -3.18
CA PHE A 160 15.05 -10.10 -4.60
C PHE A 160 15.81 -9.06 -5.43
N THR A 161 16.32 -9.52 -6.58
CA THR A 161 16.82 -8.65 -7.64
C THR A 161 15.67 -7.91 -8.34
N GLY A 162 15.97 -6.76 -8.96
CA GLY A 162 15.01 -6.05 -9.81
C GLY A 162 14.41 -6.93 -10.92
N LYS A 163 15.21 -7.82 -11.53
CA LYS A 163 14.72 -8.82 -12.51
C LYS A 163 13.64 -9.74 -11.95
N GLN A 164 13.83 -10.23 -10.72
CA GLN A 164 12.83 -11.07 -10.05
C GLN A 164 11.56 -10.28 -9.72
N HIS A 165 11.71 -9.05 -9.21
CA HIS A 165 10.60 -8.14 -8.99
C HIS A 165 9.80 -7.86 -10.27
N LYS A 166 10.48 -7.53 -11.37
CA LYS A 166 9.85 -7.32 -12.68
C LYS A 166 9.03 -8.53 -13.14
N GLN A 167 9.58 -9.75 -13.00
CA GLN A 167 8.86 -10.98 -13.37
C GLN A 167 7.66 -11.26 -12.48
N ARG A 168 7.81 -11.06 -11.16
CA ARG A 168 6.74 -11.25 -10.17
C ARG A 168 5.59 -10.28 -10.40
N ALA A 169 5.91 -9.00 -10.55
CA ALA A 169 4.99 -7.93 -10.86
C ALA A 169 4.21 -8.17 -12.16
N LYS A 170 4.90 -8.58 -13.24
CA LYS A 170 4.28 -8.89 -14.54
C LYS A 170 3.12 -9.88 -14.41
N LYS A 171 3.28 -10.92 -13.58
CA LYS A 171 2.22 -11.92 -13.37
C LYS A 171 0.97 -11.28 -12.77
N ARG A 172 1.13 -10.44 -11.75
CA ARG A 172 -0.01 -9.74 -11.11
C ARG A 172 -0.67 -8.74 -12.04
N ILE A 173 0.11 -7.99 -12.83
CA ILE A 173 -0.43 -7.07 -13.86
C ILE A 173 -1.30 -7.84 -14.85
N LEU A 174 -0.82 -8.98 -15.38
CA LEU A 174 -1.58 -9.77 -16.34
C LEU A 174 -2.87 -10.33 -15.74
N ILE A 175 -2.84 -10.79 -14.49
CA ILE A 175 -4.04 -11.24 -13.78
C ILE A 175 -5.04 -10.09 -13.60
N TRP A 176 -4.57 -8.91 -13.19
CA TRP A 176 -5.43 -7.74 -13.03
C TRP A 176 -6.09 -7.32 -14.35
N LEU A 177 -5.32 -7.29 -15.44
CA LEU A 177 -5.81 -6.98 -16.79
C LEU A 177 -6.85 -8.01 -17.27
N GLU A 178 -6.59 -9.30 -17.05
CA GLU A 178 -7.54 -10.37 -17.37
C GLU A 178 -8.85 -10.22 -16.60
N GLN A 179 -8.79 -9.85 -15.32
CA GLN A 179 -9.99 -9.57 -14.53
C GLN A 179 -10.77 -8.37 -15.09
N ARG A 180 -10.10 -7.27 -15.47
CA ARG A 180 -10.78 -6.11 -16.05
C ARG A 180 -11.40 -6.44 -17.41
N TRP A 181 -10.73 -7.27 -18.20
CA TRP A 181 -11.24 -7.75 -19.48
C TRP A 181 -12.51 -8.60 -19.31
N ASN A 182 -12.50 -9.55 -18.36
CA ASN A 182 -13.59 -10.49 -18.17
C ASN A 182 -14.79 -9.90 -17.41
N TYR A 183 -14.55 -8.98 -16.48
CA TYR A 183 -15.56 -8.54 -15.50
C TYR A 183 -15.75 -7.02 -15.44
N GLY A 184 -15.01 -6.23 -16.22
CA GLY A 184 -15.03 -4.77 -16.16
C GLY A 184 -14.30 -4.22 -14.94
N PHE A 185 -14.42 -2.91 -14.70
CA PHE A 185 -13.88 -2.24 -13.51
C PHE A 185 -14.83 -2.42 -12.32
N SER A 186 -14.27 -2.60 -11.13
CA SER A 186 -15.00 -2.79 -9.87
C SER A 186 -15.09 -1.52 -9.04
N GLU A 187 -14.21 -0.53 -9.27
CA GLU A 187 -14.24 0.79 -8.64
C GLU A 187 -14.93 1.86 -9.51
N TRP A 188 -15.76 1.44 -10.47
CA TRP A 188 -16.45 2.27 -11.47
C TRP A 188 -17.32 3.43 -10.94
N TYR A 189 -17.76 3.39 -9.69
CA TYR A 189 -18.49 4.49 -9.04
C TYR A 189 -17.58 5.49 -8.30
N SER A 190 -16.27 5.24 -8.24
CA SER A 190 -15.31 6.18 -7.64
C SER A 190 -14.96 7.27 -8.63
N ASN A 191 -15.23 8.52 -8.26
CA ASN A 191 -14.82 9.68 -9.04
C ASN A 191 -13.31 9.95 -9.00
N GLN A 192 -12.58 9.31 -8.08
CA GLN A 192 -11.13 9.53 -7.91
C GLN A 192 -10.29 8.34 -8.38
N TYR A 193 -10.74 7.10 -8.18
CA TYR A 193 -9.86 5.92 -8.35
C TYR A 193 -9.61 5.51 -9.79
N TYR A 194 -10.51 5.87 -10.70
CA TYR A 194 -10.25 5.65 -12.12
C TYR A 194 -9.00 6.40 -12.60
N VAL A 195 -8.68 7.56 -12.00
CA VAL A 195 -7.45 8.29 -12.31
C VAL A 195 -6.23 7.49 -11.85
N GLU A 196 -6.32 6.79 -10.73
CA GLU A 196 -5.23 5.97 -10.18
C GLU A 196 -4.99 4.69 -11.00
N ASP A 197 -6.06 4.01 -11.43
CA ASP A 197 -5.97 2.89 -12.37
C ASP A 197 -5.26 3.30 -13.66
N ILE A 198 -5.72 4.41 -14.26
CA ILE A 198 -5.19 4.91 -15.52
C ILE A 198 -3.77 5.43 -15.35
N ALA A 199 -3.43 6.06 -14.23
CA ALA A 199 -2.06 6.52 -13.94
C ALA A 199 -1.07 5.35 -13.93
N ALA A 200 -1.46 4.21 -13.32
CA ALA A 200 -0.66 3.00 -13.38
C ALA A 200 -0.52 2.47 -14.83
N LEU A 201 -1.61 2.42 -15.59
CA LEU A 201 -1.58 1.87 -16.96
C LEU A 201 -0.87 2.77 -17.99
N ALA A 202 -0.83 4.08 -17.74
CA ALA A 202 -0.19 5.06 -18.62
C ALA A 202 1.32 5.19 -18.39
N ASN A 203 1.86 4.58 -17.33
CA ASN A 203 3.26 4.70 -16.93
C ASN A 203 4.23 3.86 -17.77
#